data_AF-A0A0C4Y2L0-F1
#
_entry.id   AF-A0A0C4Y2L0-F1
#
_cell.length_a   1.000
_cell.length_b   1.000
_cell.length_c   1.000
_cell.angle_alpha   90.00
_cell.angle_beta   90.00
_cell.angle_gamma   90.00
#
_symmetry.space_group_name_H-M   'P 1'
#
loop_
_entity.id
_entity.type
_entity.pdbx_description
1 polymer ?
#
loop_
_entity_poly.entity_id
_entity_poly.type
_entity_poly.pdbx_seq_one_letter_code
_entity_poly.pdbx_strand_id
1 'polypeptide(L)'
;MKKILLVGLISVSFNVYSADFPSDQAIQQEMQKVQNQKFSQQDWEKAQQKALEQIEKTKSVEARPNNFPNVQAVRPTGIDIGNIAARYKRKVETNKSIDGVVAFASLSMPKESLKKLVIDVSNVGGAVVFRGFKDGNYMEMAKAISQIGVKSANIQINPTAFKQYKVEAVPAIVLVKPGAGESLDEEGCVLPENHTKVTGDVSLLHALELIEKEDKSFSSIAQRYLSFIRGGNSK
;
A
#
# COMPACT_ATOMS: atom_id res chain seq x y z
N MET A 1 -60.14 5.25 -16.37
CA MET A 1 -58.82 5.64 -16.92
C MET A 1 -58.03 6.35 -15.82
N LYS A 2 -56.73 6.04 -15.73
CA LYS A 2 -55.62 6.68 -14.99
C LYS A 2 -55.61 6.65 -13.44
N LYS A 3 -54.82 5.72 -12.94
CA LYS A 3 -54.08 5.73 -11.66
C LYS A 3 -52.99 6.81 -11.71
N ILE A 4 -52.79 7.57 -10.63
CA ILE A 4 -51.50 8.21 -10.30
C ILE A 4 -51.23 8.01 -8.82
N LEU A 5 -50.09 7.37 -8.57
CA LEU A 5 -49.46 7.02 -7.31
C LEU A 5 -48.54 8.18 -6.93
N LEU A 6 -48.54 8.63 -5.67
CA LEU A 6 -47.49 9.51 -5.15
C LEU A 6 -47.10 9.02 -3.76
N VAL A 7 -46.06 8.18 -3.74
CA VAL A 7 -45.37 7.73 -2.54
C VAL A 7 -44.43 8.85 -2.12
N GLY A 8 -44.70 9.44 -0.96
CA GLY A 8 -43.85 10.45 -0.36
C GLY A 8 -42.51 9.86 0.08
N LEU A 9 -41.43 10.38 -0.48
CA LEU A 9 -40.07 10.16 -0.02
C LEU A 9 -39.87 10.95 1.27
N ILE A 10 -39.69 10.26 2.40
CA ILE A 10 -39.22 10.84 3.66
C ILE A 10 -37.71 10.97 3.54
N SER A 11 -37.22 12.18 3.24
CA SER A 11 -35.80 12.51 3.35
C SER A 11 -35.39 12.55 4.82
N VAL A 12 -34.60 11.57 5.25
CA VAL A 12 -33.92 11.60 6.55
C VAL A 12 -32.67 12.47 6.40
N SER A 13 -32.71 13.69 6.91
CA SER A 13 -31.54 14.56 6.99
C SER A 13 -30.57 14.02 8.04
N PHE A 14 -29.39 13.57 7.59
CA PHE A 14 -28.28 13.27 8.48
C PHE A 14 -27.72 14.59 9.04
N ASN A 15 -27.86 14.80 10.36
CA ASN A 15 -27.11 15.85 11.06
C ASN A 15 -25.63 15.45 11.10
N VAL A 16 -24.82 16.09 10.26
CA VAL A 16 -23.36 16.06 10.37
C VAL A 16 -22.99 17.02 11.49
N TYR A 17 -22.45 16.50 12.59
CA TYR A 17 -21.90 17.36 13.64
C TYR A 17 -20.51 17.79 13.18
N SER A 18 -20.43 18.93 12.49
CA SER A 18 -19.18 19.65 12.31
C SER A 18 -18.74 20.14 13.68
N ALA A 19 -17.50 19.80 14.08
CA ALA A 19 -16.84 20.54 15.14
C ALA A 19 -16.66 21.97 14.62
N ASP A 20 -17.57 22.87 15.00
CA ASP A 20 -17.50 24.28 14.62
C ASP A 20 -16.25 24.87 15.27
N PHE A 21 -15.20 25.00 14.45
CA PHE A 21 -14.05 25.79 14.82
C PHE A 21 -14.52 27.23 15.05
N PRO A 22 -14.09 27.89 16.14
CA PRO A 22 -14.49 29.27 16.40
C PRO A 22 -14.10 30.14 15.21
N SER A 23 -14.98 31.07 14.83
CA SER A 23 -14.71 31.98 13.73
C SER A 23 -13.49 32.85 14.04
N ASP A 24 -12.76 33.28 13.01
CA ASP A 24 -11.60 34.16 13.17
C ASP A 24 -11.91 35.40 14.02
N GLN A 25 -13.15 35.91 13.94
CA GLN A 25 -13.59 37.03 14.77
C GLN A 25 -13.70 36.66 16.25
N ALA A 26 -14.24 35.48 16.59
CA ALA A 26 -14.30 35.00 17.96
C ALA A 26 -12.90 34.75 18.53
N ILE A 27 -11.98 34.23 17.72
CA ILE A 27 -10.58 34.05 18.10
C ILE A 27 -9.92 35.40 18.38
N GLN A 28 -10.12 36.39 17.51
CA GLN A 28 -9.54 37.73 17.69
C GLN A 28 -10.10 38.46 18.92
N GLN A 29 -11.38 38.27 19.25
CA GLN A 29 -11.97 38.85 20.45
C GLN A 29 -11.37 38.27 21.73
N GLU A 30 -11.18 36.95 21.81
CA GLU A 30 -10.51 36.33 22.96
C GLU A 30 -9.04 36.72 23.05
N MET A 31 -8.35 36.80 21.91
CA MET A 31 -6.97 37.30 21.85
C MET A 31 -6.85 38.72 22.39
N GLN A 32 -7.79 39.62 22.07
CA GLN A 32 -7.82 40.98 22.62
C GLN A 32 -8.10 41.01 24.13
N LYS A 33 -8.97 40.12 24.64
CA LYS A 33 -9.23 40.01 26.09
C LYS A 33 -7.97 39.60 26.85
N VAL A 34 -7.25 38.59 26.34
CA VAL A 34 -5.97 38.14 26.94
C VAL A 34 -4.90 39.22 26.82
N GLN A 35 -4.81 39.92 25.69
CA GLN A 35 -3.82 40.96 25.47
C GLN A 35 -4.05 42.20 26.37
N ASN A 36 -5.30 42.52 26.67
CA ASN A 36 -5.66 43.62 27.57
C ASN A 36 -5.63 43.22 29.06
N GLN A 37 -5.40 41.94 29.36
CA GLN A 37 -5.26 41.44 30.71
C GLN A 37 -3.86 41.79 31.25
N LYS A 38 -3.75 42.95 31.90
CA LYS A 38 -2.51 43.35 32.59
C LYS A 38 -2.34 42.49 33.84
N PHE A 39 -1.47 41.49 33.78
CA PHE A 39 -1.05 40.72 34.95
C PHE A 39 -0.24 41.64 35.88
N SER A 40 -0.78 41.95 37.07
CA SER A 40 -0.10 42.79 38.05
C SER A 40 1.00 42.01 38.77
N GLN A 41 2.02 42.69 39.31
CA GLN A 41 3.03 42.02 40.15
C GLN A 41 2.40 41.28 41.34
N GLN A 42 1.30 41.79 41.88
CA GLN A 42 0.56 41.13 42.97
C GLN A 42 -0.10 39.81 42.53
N ASP A 43 -0.49 39.69 41.25
CA ASP A 43 -1.03 38.45 40.71
C ASP A 43 0.08 37.39 40.57
N TRP A 44 1.30 37.83 40.28
CA TRP A 44 2.48 36.95 40.26
C TRP A 44 2.84 36.42 41.64
N GLU A 45 2.84 37.28 42.66
CA GLU A 45 3.12 36.84 44.04
C GLU A 45 2.07 35.86 44.55
N LYS A 46 0.78 36.10 44.28
CA LYS A 46 -0.30 35.16 44.64
C LYS A 46 -0.17 33.83 43.93
N ALA A 47 0.20 33.83 42.64
CA ALA A 47 0.42 32.61 41.88
C ALA A 47 1.61 31.81 42.44
N GLN A 48 2.70 32.48 42.81
CA GLN A 48 3.86 31.84 43.43
C GLN A 48 3.52 31.25 44.80
N GLN A 49 2.78 31.98 45.64
CA GLN A 49 2.36 31.49 46.95
C GLN A 49 1.45 30.26 46.85
N LYS A 50 0.47 30.28 45.93
CA LYS A 50 -0.38 29.10 45.66
C LYS A 50 0.43 27.90 45.18
N ALA A 51 1.40 28.12 44.30
CA ALA A 51 2.26 27.04 43.81
C ALA A 51 3.08 26.42 44.95
N LEU A 52 3.63 27.24 45.84
CA LEU A 52 4.36 26.77 47.02
C LEU A 52 3.45 25.99 47.99
N GLU A 53 2.26 26.49 48.26
CA GLU A 53 1.27 25.81 49.10
C GLU A 53 0.86 24.44 48.52
N GLN A 54 0.73 24.35 47.20
CA GLN A 54 0.37 23.12 46.51
C GLN A 54 1.51 22.10 46.51
N ILE A 55 2.76 22.57 46.40
CA ILE A 55 3.97 21.75 46.59
C ILE A 55 4.04 21.25 48.05
N GLU A 56 3.75 22.09 49.03
CA GLU A 56 3.77 21.72 50.45
C GLU A 56 2.69 20.69 50.79
N LYS A 57 1.48 20.87 50.27
CA LYS A 57 0.38 19.89 50.38
C LYS A 57 0.69 18.55 49.72
N THR A 58 1.57 18.52 48.71
CA THR A 58 1.95 17.28 48.02
C THR A 58 3.22 16.64 48.57
N LYS A 59 4.04 17.37 49.33
CA LYS A 59 5.25 16.83 50.01
C LYS A 59 4.92 15.76 51.05
N SER A 60 3.73 15.80 51.66
CA SER A 60 3.30 14.81 52.67
C SER A 60 2.56 13.60 52.08
N VAL A 61 2.37 13.54 50.77
CA VAL A 61 1.80 12.36 50.11
C VAL A 61 2.92 11.34 49.92
N GLU A 62 3.04 10.41 50.87
CA GLU A 62 3.93 9.26 50.73
C GLU A 62 3.61 8.51 49.43
N ALA A 63 4.62 8.37 48.56
CA ALA A 63 4.50 7.64 47.32
C ALA A 63 4.11 6.19 47.64
N ARG A 64 2.88 5.81 47.29
CA ARG A 64 2.47 4.40 47.34
C ARG A 64 3.48 3.60 46.51
N PRO A 65 3.93 2.42 46.98
CA PRO A 65 4.82 1.59 46.19
C PRO A 65 4.14 1.27 44.85
N ASN A 66 4.77 1.68 43.76
CA ASN A 66 4.26 1.46 42.41
C ASN A 66 4.22 -0.05 42.12
N ASN A 67 3.02 -0.63 42.11
CA ASN A 67 2.79 -2.05 41.77
C ASN A 67 2.82 -2.32 40.25
N PHE A 68 3.38 -1.39 39.46
CA PHE A 68 3.56 -1.59 38.02
C PHE A 68 4.84 -2.40 37.77
N PRO A 69 4.81 -3.40 36.88
CA PRO A 69 6.02 -4.09 36.47
C PRO A 69 7.03 -3.05 35.94
N ASN A 70 8.23 -3.07 36.50
CA ASN A 70 9.33 -2.19 36.09
C ASN A 70 9.83 -2.58 34.70
N VAL A 71 9.09 -2.17 33.67
CA VAL A 71 9.53 -2.23 32.28
C VAL A 71 10.48 -1.07 32.04
N GLN A 72 11.72 -1.38 31.64
CA GLN A 72 12.64 -0.36 31.15
C GLN A 72 12.04 0.24 29.89
N ALA A 73 11.39 1.39 30.01
CA ALA A 73 10.96 2.17 28.87
C ALA A 73 12.23 2.68 28.18
N VAL A 74 12.66 1.99 27.12
CA VAL A 74 13.68 2.49 26.20
C VAL A 74 13.14 3.79 25.63
N ARG A 75 13.62 4.92 26.15
CA ARG A 75 13.35 6.23 25.57
C ARG A 75 14.05 6.23 24.22
N PRO A 76 13.34 6.35 23.08
CA PRO A 76 14.01 6.50 21.80
C PRO A 76 14.73 7.84 21.80
N THR A 77 16.01 7.84 22.19
CA THR A 77 16.90 8.97 22.04
C THR A 77 17.48 8.93 20.62
N GLY A 78 17.50 10.08 19.95
CA GLY A 78 18.08 10.20 18.60
C GLY A 78 17.20 9.59 17.51
N ILE A 79 16.02 10.18 17.27
CA ILE A 79 15.27 9.93 16.04
C ILE A 79 16.06 10.53 14.88
N ASP A 80 16.90 9.72 14.25
CA ASP A 80 17.59 10.09 13.03
C ASP A 80 16.65 9.94 11.83
N ILE A 81 16.11 11.08 11.41
CA ILE A 81 15.19 11.21 10.28
C ILE A 81 15.85 10.68 8.99
N GLY A 82 17.17 10.82 8.84
CA GLY A 82 17.92 10.32 7.70
C GLY A 82 17.95 8.79 7.64
N ASN A 83 18.16 8.14 8.79
CA ASN A 83 18.09 6.68 8.89
C ASN A 83 16.68 6.13 8.66
N ILE A 84 15.65 6.86 9.09
CA ILE A 84 14.25 6.53 8.78
C ILE A 84 14.00 6.66 7.29
N ALA A 85 14.39 7.78 6.67
CA ALA A 85 14.24 8.01 5.24
C ALA A 85 15.01 6.96 4.40
N ALA A 86 16.23 6.59 4.80
CA ALA A 86 17.01 5.55 4.15
C ALA A 86 16.35 4.17 4.29
N ARG A 87 15.76 3.85 5.45
CA ARG A 87 14.97 2.63 5.65
C ARG A 87 13.73 2.62 4.76
N TYR A 88 13.05 3.76 4.59
CA TYR A 88 11.92 3.89 3.66
C TYR A 88 12.34 3.77 2.20
N LYS A 89 13.42 4.43 1.76
CA LYS A 89 13.97 4.28 0.40
C LYS A 89 14.31 2.83 0.09
N ARG A 90 15.01 2.12 0.99
CA ARG A 90 15.31 0.69 0.84
C ARG A 90 14.04 -0.17 0.80
N LYS A 91 12.98 0.22 1.53
CA LYS A 91 11.68 -0.47 1.49
C LYS A 91 10.94 -0.24 0.17
N VAL A 92 11.06 0.95 -0.42
CA VAL A 92 10.57 1.26 -1.76
C VAL A 92 11.37 0.50 -2.83
N GLU A 93 12.69 0.41 -2.69
CA GLU A 93 13.54 -0.39 -3.59
C GLU A 93 13.28 -1.89 -3.49
N THR A 94 12.91 -2.40 -2.30
CA THR A 94 12.53 -3.81 -2.11
C THR A 94 11.09 -4.11 -2.52
N ASN A 95 10.20 -3.11 -2.54
CA ASN A 95 9.03 -3.09 -3.42
C ASN A 95 9.51 -2.84 -4.85
N LYS A 96 10.37 -3.74 -5.35
CA LYS A 96 10.91 -3.69 -6.71
C LYS A 96 9.75 -3.40 -7.65
N SER A 97 9.81 -2.25 -8.32
CA SER A 97 8.89 -1.94 -9.41
C SER A 97 8.83 -3.18 -10.28
N ILE A 98 7.63 -3.72 -10.50
CA ILE A 98 7.49 -5.02 -11.15
C ILE A 98 7.92 -4.81 -12.61
N ASP A 99 9.19 -5.06 -12.91
CA ASP A 99 9.83 -4.85 -14.19
C ASP A 99 10.13 -6.19 -14.87
N GLY A 100 10.14 -6.19 -16.21
CA GLY A 100 10.32 -7.41 -16.99
C GLY A 100 9.04 -8.23 -17.13
N VAL A 101 9.16 -9.55 -17.05
CA VAL A 101 8.05 -10.49 -17.27
C VAL A 101 7.23 -10.66 -15.99
N VAL A 102 5.94 -10.39 -16.10
CA VAL A 102 4.97 -10.51 -15.00
C VAL A 102 3.81 -11.37 -15.45
N ALA A 103 3.50 -12.43 -14.72
CA ALA A 103 2.35 -13.26 -14.98
C ALA A 103 1.26 -13.05 -13.93
N PHE A 104 0.06 -12.75 -14.37
CA PHE A 104 -1.11 -12.61 -13.52
C PHE A 104 -1.88 -13.93 -13.52
N ALA A 105 -2.11 -14.47 -12.32
CA ALA A 105 -2.68 -15.80 -12.13
C ALA A 105 -3.75 -15.84 -11.04
N SER A 106 -4.54 -16.91 -11.05
CA SER A 106 -5.52 -17.24 -10.02
C SER A 106 -5.41 -18.71 -9.64
N LEU A 107 -5.72 -19.03 -8.38
CA LEU A 107 -5.80 -20.42 -7.91
C LEU A 107 -6.98 -21.20 -8.52
N SER A 108 -7.93 -20.51 -9.16
CA SER A 108 -9.02 -21.14 -9.93
C SER A 108 -8.55 -21.74 -11.25
N MET A 109 -7.31 -21.48 -11.68
CA MET A 109 -6.71 -22.10 -12.86
C MET A 109 -6.43 -23.60 -12.63
N PRO A 110 -6.38 -24.41 -13.70
CA PRO A 110 -5.93 -25.80 -13.59
C PRO A 110 -4.54 -25.89 -12.94
N LYS A 111 -4.38 -26.85 -12.03
CA LYS A 111 -3.14 -26.99 -11.24
C LYS A 111 -1.90 -27.17 -12.11
N GLU A 112 -2.01 -27.91 -13.20
CA GLU A 112 -0.91 -28.14 -14.14
C GLU A 112 -0.53 -26.87 -14.90
N SER A 113 -1.52 -26.14 -15.45
CA SER A 113 -1.29 -24.86 -16.13
C SER A 113 -0.67 -23.83 -15.18
N LEU A 114 -1.16 -23.74 -13.94
CA LEU A 114 -0.59 -22.84 -12.94
C LEU A 114 0.85 -23.19 -12.59
N LYS A 115 1.14 -24.49 -12.38
CA LYS A 115 2.50 -24.95 -12.10
C LYS A 115 3.44 -24.65 -13.26
N LYS A 116 3.01 -24.92 -14.49
CA LYS A 116 3.80 -24.62 -15.70
C LYS A 116 4.08 -23.13 -15.82
N LEU A 117 3.06 -22.29 -15.66
CA LEU A 117 3.20 -20.84 -15.70
C LEU A 117 4.22 -20.34 -14.66
N VAL A 118 4.12 -20.82 -13.43
CA VAL A 118 5.05 -20.44 -12.36
C VAL A 118 6.48 -20.86 -12.68
N ILE A 119 6.69 -22.06 -13.22
CA ILE A 119 8.02 -22.54 -13.65
C ILE A 119 8.57 -21.67 -14.78
N ASP A 120 7.79 -21.48 -15.85
CA ASP A 120 8.22 -20.76 -17.05
C ASP A 120 8.61 -19.30 -16.71
N VAL A 121 7.82 -18.64 -15.86
CA VAL A 121 8.09 -17.26 -15.40
C VAL A 121 9.28 -17.18 -14.45
N SER A 122 9.43 -18.16 -13.54
CA SER A 122 10.56 -18.18 -12.61
C SER A 122 11.88 -18.39 -13.34
N ASN A 123 11.89 -19.21 -14.40
CA ASN A 123 13.09 -19.46 -15.20
C ASN A 123 13.64 -18.20 -15.85
N VAL A 124 12.79 -17.25 -16.23
CA VAL A 124 13.20 -15.96 -16.80
C VAL A 124 13.43 -14.86 -15.76
N GLY A 125 13.35 -15.19 -14.47
CA GLY A 125 13.48 -14.22 -13.37
C GLY A 125 12.28 -13.28 -13.24
N GLY A 126 11.14 -13.65 -13.80
CA GLY A 126 9.89 -12.87 -13.72
C GLY A 126 9.16 -13.08 -12.40
N ALA A 127 8.04 -12.37 -12.24
CA ALA A 127 7.17 -12.45 -11.07
C ALA A 127 5.78 -12.98 -11.42
N VAL A 128 5.19 -13.77 -10.51
CA VAL A 128 3.81 -14.24 -10.62
C VAL A 128 2.97 -13.50 -9.58
N VAL A 129 1.91 -12.85 -10.03
CA VAL A 129 1.05 -11.99 -9.20
C VAL A 129 -0.34 -12.59 -9.07
N PHE A 130 -0.76 -12.76 -7.82
CA PHE A 130 -2.12 -13.16 -7.46
C PHE A 130 -2.91 -11.97 -6.94
N ARG A 131 -4.21 -11.96 -7.24
CA ARG A 131 -5.09 -10.83 -6.90
C ARG A 131 -5.32 -10.69 -5.40
N GLY A 132 -5.39 -11.80 -4.68
CA GLY A 132 -5.72 -11.79 -3.26
C GLY A 132 -5.50 -13.15 -2.61
N PHE A 133 -5.96 -13.25 -1.36
CA PHE A 133 -5.91 -14.49 -0.60
C PHE A 133 -7.01 -15.45 -1.04
N LYS A 134 -6.72 -16.76 -0.95
CA LYS A 134 -7.74 -17.80 -1.08
C LYS A 134 -8.77 -17.63 0.03
N ASP A 135 -10.03 -17.42 -0.33
CA ASP A 135 -11.17 -17.28 0.60
C ASP A 135 -10.93 -16.22 1.72
N GLY A 136 -10.15 -15.18 1.42
CA GLY A 136 -9.78 -14.14 2.40
C GLY A 136 -8.79 -14.59 3.47
N ASN A 137 -8.26 -15.81 3.40
CA ASN A 137 -7.36 -16.40 4.38
C ASN A 137 -5.92 -16.52 3.86
N TYR A 138 -5.00 -15.84 4.52
CA TYR A 138 -3.58 -15.89 4.19
C TYR A 138 -2.97 -17.29 4.32
N MET A 139 -3.33 -18.04 5.35
CA MET A 139 -2.77 -19.38 5.61
C MET A 139 -3.19 -20.37 4.53
N GLU A 140 -4.43 -20.28 4.06
CA GLU A 140 -4.90 -21.09 2.94
C GLU A 140 -4.20 -20.73 1.63
N MET A 141 -3.95 -19.44 1.40
CA MET A 141 -3.16 -18.98 0.26
C MET A 141 -1.73 -19.54 0.31
N ALA A 142 -1.07 -19.47 1.47
CA ALA A 142 0.28 -20.01 1.64
C ALA A 142 0.33 -21.53 1.41
N LYS A 143 -0.67 -22.27 1.89
CA LYS A 143 -0.82 -23.71 1.63
C LYS A 143 -1.02 -23.99 0.14
N ALA A 144 -1.89 -23.25 -0.53
CA ALA A 144 -2.15 -23.40 -1.96
C ALA A 144 -0.89 -23.12 -2.79
N ILE A 145 -0.16 -22.05 -2.48
CA ILE A 145 1.14 -21.73 -3.11
C ILE A 145 2.14 -22.88 -2.90
N SER A 146 2.25 -23.39 -1.67
CA SER A 146 3.14 -24.51 -1.35
C SER A 146 2.80 -25.77 -2.16
N GLN A 147 1.51 -26.02 -2.40
CA GLN A 147 1.02 -27.15 -3.20
C GLN A 147 1.31 -27.04 -4.71
N ILE A 148 1.70 -25.86 -5.22
CA ILE A 148 2.20 -25.70 -6.60
C ILE A 148 3.54 -26.44 -6.74
N GLY A 149 4.33 -26.51 -5.66
CA GLY A 149 5.56 -27.31 -5.59
C GLY A 149 6.77 -26.67 -6.27
N VAL A 150 6.80 -25.33 -6.41
CA VAL A 150 7.93 -24.59 -6.97
C VAL A 150 8.66 -23.87 -5.83
N LYS A 151 9.94 -24.21 -5.61
CA LYS A 151 10.73 -23.73 -4.44
C LYS A 151 11.29 -22.31 -4.60
N SER A 152 11.46 -21.82 -5.83
CA SER A 152 12.20 -20.58 -6.11
C SER A 152 11.42 -19.66 -7.06
N ALA A 153 10.13 -19.45 -6.78
CA ALA A 153 9.30 -18.55 -7.55
C ALA A 153 9.11 -17.20 -6.84
N ASN A 154 9.22 -16.10 -7.59
CA ASN A 154 8.83 -14.77 -7.12
C ASN A 154 7.31 -14.65 -7.20
N ILE A 155 6.62 -15.00 -6.11
CA ILE A 155 5.16 -14.95 -6.01
C ILE A 155 4.75 -13.75 -5.16
N GLN A 156 3.85 -12.93 -5.69
CA GLN A 156 3.34 -11.73 -5.05
C GLN A 156 1.82 -11.76 -4.94
N ILE A 157 1.29 -11.20 -3.87
CA ILE A 157 -0.16 -11.00 -3.69
C ILE A 157 -0.39 -9.50 -3.74
N ASN A 158 -0.83 -9.01 -4.90
CA ASN A 158 -0.94 -7.58 -5.17
C ASN A 158 -2.21 -7.28 -5.99
N PRO A 159 -3.35 -6.99 -5.35
CA PRO A 159 -4.58 -6.60 -6.04
C PRO A 159 -4.42 -5.30 -6.84
N THR A 160 -3.55 -4.39 -6.38
CA THR A 160 -3.32 -3.10 -7.03
C THR A 160 -2.64 -3.28 -8.38
N ALA A 161 -1.71 -4.22 -8.50
CA ALA A 161 -1.05 -4.54 -9.78
C ALA A 161 -2.06 -4.96 -10.87
N PHE A 162 -3.12 -5.71 -10.52
CA PHE A 162 -4.16 -6.06 -11.49
C PHE A 162 -4.86 -4.81 -12.05
N LYS A 163 -5.09 -3.80 -11.22
CA LYS A 163 -5.67 -2.52 -11.65
C LYS A 163 -4.66 -1.74 -12.48
N GLN A 164 -3.43 -1.64 -12.01
CA GLN A 164 -2.34 -0.88 -12.66
C GLN A 164 -2.09 -1.29 -14.11
N TYR A 165 -2.13 -2.59 -14.40
CA TYR A 165 -1.93 -3.14 -15.75
C TYR A 165 -3.24 -3.49 -16.48
N LYS A 166 -4.39 -3.05 -15.92
CA LYS A 166 -5.75 -3.29 -16.47
C LYS A 166 -6.01 -4.77 -16.77
N VAL A 167 -5.63 -5.67 -15.88
CA VAL A 167 -5.78 -7.12 -16.04
C VAL A 167 -7.13 -7.57 -15.48
N GLU A 168 -8.07 -7.80 -16.38
CA GLU A 168 -9.44 -8.21 -16.04
C GLU A 168 -9.58 -9.73 -15.95
N ALA A 169 -8.95 -10.45 -16.90
CA ALA A 169 -8.97 -11.90 -17.00
C ALA A 169 -7.58 -12.51 -16.79
N VAL A 170 -7.55 -13.75 -16.30
CA VAL A 170 -6.33 -14.53 -16.07
C VAL A 170 -6.45 -15.89 -16.77
N PRO A 171 -5.32 -16.50 -17.20
CA PRO A 171 -3.95 -15.97 -17.11
C PRO A 171 -3.68 -14.79 -18.04
N ALA A 172 -2.76 -13.91 -17.63
CA ALA A 172 -2.24 -12.83 -18.47
C ALA A 172 -0.73 -12.64 -18.26
N ILE A 173 0.01 -12.52 -19.35
CA ILE A 173 1.44 -12.20 -19.36
C ILE A 173 1.59 -10.72 -19.69
N VAL A 174 2.25 -9.98 -18.82
CA VAL A 174 2.54 -8.55 -18.99
C VAL A 174 4.06 -8.38 -19.07
N LEU A 175 4.52 -7.66 -20.07
CA LEU A 175 5.92 -7.25 -20.21
C LEU A 175 6.02 -5.77 -19.84
N VAL A 176 6.83 -5.47 -18.83
CA VAL A 176 6.92 -4.15 -18.21
C VAL A 176 8.31 -3.56 -18.39
N LYS A 177 8.39 -2.29 -18.80
CA LYS A 177 9.66 -1.57 -18.90
C LYS A 177 10.21 -1.22 -17.50
N PRO A 178 11.54 -1.14 -17.32
CA PRO A 178 12.11 -0.61 -16.11
C PRO A 178 11.57 0.79 -15.82
N GLY A 179 11.21 1.08 -14.56
CA GLY A 179 10.66 2.38 -14.16
C GLY A 179 9.18 2.61 -14.51
N ALA A 180 8.49 1.63 -15.10
CA ALA A 180 7.08 1.76 -15.46
C ALA A 180 6.17 2.11 -14.26
N GLY A 181 6.50 1.61 -13.06
CA GLY A 181 5.75 1.91 -11.84
C GLY A 181 5.88 3.37 -11.34
N GLU A 182 6.80 4.16 -11.91
CA GLU A 182 6.99 5.58 -11.58
C GLU A 182 6.15 6.51 -12.47
N SER A 183 5.63 5.98 -13.58
CA SER A 183 4.85 6.71 -14.58
C SER A 183 3.42 6.19 -14.60
N LEU A 184 2.60 6.77 -13.73
CA LEU A 184 1.19 6.42 -13.58
C LEU A 184 0.30 7.56 -14.13
N ASP A 185 -0.84 7.20 -14.72
CA ASP A 185 -1.90 8.15 -15.07
C ASP A 185 -2.65 8.67 -13.82
N GLU A 186 -3.61 9.58 -14.03
CA GLU A 186 -4.41 10.18 -12.96
C GLU A 186 -5.24 9.13 -12.20
N GLU A 187 -5.56 8.00 -12.84
CA GLU A 187 -6.23 6.85 -12.25
C GLU A 187 -5.27 5.84 -11.57
N GLY A 188 -3.97 6.09 -11.60
CA GLY A 188 -2.94 5.25 -11.00
C GLY A 188 -2.60 4.00 -11.82
N CYS A 189 -2.91 3.95 -13.11
CA CYS A 189 -2.54 2.90 -14.04
C CYS A 189 -1.20 3.20 -14.72
N VAL A 190 -0.46 2.14 -15.07
CA VAL A 190 0.80 2.26 -15.80
C VAL A 190 0.50 2.69 -17.23
N LEU A 191 1.28 3.64 -17.73
CA LEU A 191 1.08 4.16 -19.09
C LEU A 191 1.30 3.05 -20.16
N PRO A 192 0.52 3.01 -21.25
CA PRO A 192 0.62 1.98 -22.29
C PRO A 192 1.99 1.88 -22.98
N GLU A 193 2.78 2.96 -23.01
CA GLU A 193 4.15 2.93 -23.55
C GLU A 193 5.13 2.14 -22.67
N ASN A 194 4.76 1.88 -21.40
CA ASN A 194 5.62 1.27 -20.39
C ASN A 194 5.20 -0.16 -20.03
N HIS A 195 4.07 -0.65 -20.55
CA HIS A 195 3.73 -2.07 -20.48
C HIS A 195 2.97 -2.55 -21.72
N THR A 196 3.09 -3.83 -22.03
CA THR A 196 2.26 -4.52 -23.02
C THR A 196 1.81 -5.86 -22.46
N LYS A 197 0.66 -6.39 -22.91
CA LYS A 197 0.09 -7.61 -22.33
C LYS A 197 -0.52 -8.55 -23.35
N VAL A 198 -0.46 -9.83 -23.03
CA VAL A 198 -1.15 -10.91 -23.74
C VAL A 198 -2.00 -11.66 -22.72
N THR A 199 -3.30 -11.75 -22.99
CA THR A 199 -4.27 -12.42 -22.12
C THR A 199 -4.73 -13.72 -22.76
N GLY A 200 -4.86 -14.79 -21.98
CA GLY A 200 -5.32 -16.10 -22.43
C GLY A 200 -4.39 -17.23 -21.99
N ASP A 201 -4.85 -18.47 -22.18
CA ASP A 201 -4.08 -19.69 -21.84
C ASP A 201 -2.98 -19.95 -22.89
N VAL A 202 -1.98 -19.08 -22.91
CA VAL A 202 -0.83 -19.15 -23.80
C VAL A 202 0.45 -19.41 -23.02
N SER A 203 1.42 -20.08 -23.65
CA SER A 203 2.74 -20.26 -23.05
C SER A 203 3.49 -18.94 -22.97
N LEU A 204 4.40 -18.81 -22.01
CA LEU A 204 5.25 -17.63 -21.89
C LEU A 204 6.04 -17.36 -23.19
N LEU A 205 6.58 -18.41 -23.80
CA LEU A 205 7.30 -18.31 -25.08
C LEU A 205 6.40 -17.69 -26.15
N HIS A 206 5.18 -18.21 -26.31
CA HIS A 206 4.26 -17.73 -27.32
C HIS A 206 3.80 -16.29 -27.07
N ALA A 207 3.53 -15.93 -25.81
CA ALA A 207 3.19 -14.56 -25.44
C ALA A 207 4.31 -13.58 -25.81
N LEU A 208 5.56 -13.95 -25.56
CA LEU A 208 6.72 -13.11 -25.91
C LEU A 208 6.94 -13.01 -27.43
N GLU A 209 6.71 -14.09 -28.19
CA GLU A 209 6.75 -14.07 -29.67
C GLU A 209 5.66 -13.16 -30.25
N LEU A 210 4.46 -13.19 -29.65
CA LEU A 210 3.36 -12.33 -30.07
C LEU A 210 3.71 -10.86 -29.81
N ILE A 211 4.21 -10.54 -28.61
CA ILE A 211 4.66 -9.18 -28.26
C ILE A 211 5.78 -8.71 -29.20
N GLU A 212 6.76 -9.57 -29.49
CA GLU A 212 7.89 -9.24 -30.37
C GLU A 212 7.43 -8.85 -31.78
N LYS A 213 6.39 -9.54 -32.28
CA LYS A 213 5.82 -9.33 -33.61
C LYS A 213 4.87 -8.14 -33.69
N GLU A 214 4.02 -7.96 -32.69
CA GLU A 214 2.93 -6.98 -32.73
C GLU A 214 3.33 -5.61 -32.17
N ASP A 215 4.26 -5.56 -31.21
CA ASP A 215 4.63 -4.33 -30.52
C ASP A 215 6.12 -3.97 -30.70
N LYS A 216 6.38 -3.07 -31.66
CA LYS A 216 7.73 -2.60 -31.97
C LYS A 216 8.43 -1.95 -30.77
N SER A 217 7.68 -1.34 -29.84
CA SER A 217 8.24 -0.67 -28.65
C SER A 217 8.75 -1.65 -27.61
N PHE A 218 8.31 -2.92 -27.68
CA PHE A 218 8.70 -3.99 -26.77
C PHE A 218 9.49 -5.10 -27.45
N SER A 219 9.59 -5.08 -28.78
CA SER A 219 10.28 -6.09 -29.60
C SER A 219 11.69 -6.42 -29.10
N SER A 220 12.53 -5.41 -28.84
CA SER A 220 13.90 -5.63 -28.33
C SER A 220 13.94 -6.28 -26.94
N ILE A 221 13.01 -5.91 -26.07
CA ILE A 221 12.89 -6.46 -24.71
C ILE A 221 12.40 -7.91 -24.79
N ALA A 222 11.36 -8.18 -25.58
CA ALA A 222 10.84 -9.51 -25.82
C ALA A 222 11.90 -10.43 -26.43
N GLN A 223 12.64 -9.96 -27.44
CA GLN A 223 13.72 -10.71 -28.08
C GLN A 223 14.82 -11.13 -27.09
N ARG A 224 15.13 -10.30 -26.09
CA ARG A 224 16.09 -10.66 -25.03
C ARG A 224 15.61 -11.87 -24.23
N TYR A 225 14.34 -11.89 -23.83
CA TYR A 225 13.75 -13.03 -23.12
C TYR A 225 13.64 -14.26 -24.00
N LEU A 226 13.21 -14.11 -25.27
CA LEU A 226 13.14 -15.20 -26.23
C LEU A 226 14.50 -15.86 -26.46
N SER A 227 15.55 -15.06 -26.59
CA SER A 227 16.93 -15.56 -26.76
C SER A 227 17.39 -16.36 -25.54
N PHE A 228 17.05 -15.89 -24.34
CA PHE A 228 17.34 -16.60 -23.10
C PHE A 228 16.60 -17.94 -22.99
N ILE A 229 15.29 -17.96 -23.28
CA ILE A 229 14.47 -19.18 -23.25
C ILE A 229 14.97 -20.20 -24.28
N ARG A 230 15.23 -19.77 -25.52
CA ARG A 230 15.70 -20.63 -26.61
C ARG A 230 17.12 -21.16 -26.35
N GLY A 231 18.01 -20.32 -25.82
CA GLY A 231 19.38 -20.72 -25.47
C GLY A 231 19.46 -21.66 -24.27
N GLY A 232 18.51 -21.57 -23.34
CA GLY A 232 18.41 -22.47 -22.18
C GLY A 232 17.92 -23.89 -22.51
N ASN A 233 17.19 -24.06 -23.62
CA ASN A 233 16.65 -25.36 -24.08
C ASN A 233 17.65 -26.19 -24.90
N SER A 234 18.89 -25.71 -25.11
CA SER A 234 19.95 -26.42 -25.85
C SER A 234 20.93 -27.21 -24.96
N LYS A 235 20.54 -27.54 -23.73
CA LYS A 235 21.34 -28.34 -22.79
C LYS A 235 20.62 -29.58 -22.32
#